data_AF-A0A016VQU4-F1
#
_entry.id   AF-A0A016VQU4-F1
#
_cell.length_a   1.000
_cell.length_b   1.000
_cell.length_c   1.000
_cell.angle_alpha   90.00
_cell.angle_beta   90.00
_cell.angle_gamma   90.00
#
_symmetry.space_group_name_H-M   'P 1'
#
loop_
_entity.id
_entity.type
_entity.pdbx_description
1 polymer ?
#
loop_
_entity_poly.entity_id
_entity_poly.type
_entity_poly.pdbx_seq_one_letter_code
_entity_poly.pdbx_strand_id
1 'polypeptide(L)' 'MYRKMATQRWRKYFEKISTEEFVHSPVPEVPPASKPVQPITFEEVMFILERMKPGKATGPGDMTAEV' A
#
# COMPACT_ATOMS: atom_id res chain seq x y z
N MET A 1 -32.93 10.56 -15.19
CA MET A 1 -33.34 9.18 -15.55
C MET A 1 -32.15 8.27 -15.86
N TYR A 2 -31.23 8.68 -16.75
CA TYR A 2 -30.03 7.93 -17.16
C TYR A 2 -29.10 7.48 -16.00
N ARG A 3 -28.83 8.36 -15.02
CA ARG A 3 -27.98 8.04 -13.86
C ARG A 3 -28.47 6.84 -13.06
N LYS A 4 -29.79 6.73 -12.85
CA LYS A 4 -30.40 5.62 -12.09
C LYS A 4 -30.25 4.29 -12.83
N MET A 5 -30.40 4.29 -14.16
CA MET A 5 -30.22 3.09 -14.99
C MET A 5 -28.76 2.65 -15.06
N ALA A 6 -27.83 3.60 -15.16
CA ALA A 6 -26.40 3.30 -15.10
C ALA A 6 -26.03 2.65 -13.77
N THR A 7 -26.48 3.22 -12.64
CA THR A 7 -26.24 2.64 -11.31
C THR A 7 -26.83 1.23 -11.15
N GLN A 8 -28.03 0.99 -11.67
CA GLN A 8 -28.65 -0.34 -11.62
C GLN A 8 -27.85 -1.37 -12.44
N ARG A 9 -27.34 -0.96 -13.61
CA ARG A 9 -26.52 -1.80 -14.48
C ARG A 9 -25.17 -2.13 -13.83
N TRP A 10 -24.52 -1.15 -13.20
CA TRP A 10 -23.29 -1.34 -12.43
C TRP A 10 -23.49 -2.30 -11.26
N ARG A 11 -24.59 -2.12 -10.51
CA ARG A 11 -24.93 -3.02 -9.40
C ARG A 11 -25.06 -4.47 -9.87
N LYS A 12 -25.87 -4.70 -10.91
CA LYS A 12 -26.09 -6.04 -11.47
C LYS A 12 -24.81 -6.67 -12.01
N TYR A 13 -23.93 -5.86 -12.60
CA TYR A 13 -22.63 -6.32 -13.07
C TYR A 13 -21.74 -6.75 -11.90
N PHE A 14 -21.61 -5.91 -10.88
CA PHE A 14 -20.79 -6.16 -9.70
C PHE A 14 -21.28 -7.39 -8.92
N GLU A 15 -22.59 -7.52 -8.69
CA GLU A 15 -23.20 -8.69 -8.03
C GLU A 15 -22.85 -10.01 -8.74
N LYS A 16 -22.64 -10.00 -10.06
CA LYS A 16 -22.27 -11.20 -10.84
C LYS A 16 -20.78 -11.53 -10.77
N ILE A 17 -19.90 -10.54 -10.59
CA ILE A 17 -18.44 -10.72 -10.65
C ILE A 17 -17.76 -10.75 -9.28
N SER A 18 -18.43 -10.28 -8.22
CA SER A 18 -17.83 -10.06 -6.89
C SER A 18 -18.41 -10.94 -5.79
N THR A 19 -19.13 -12.01 -6.15
CA THR A 19 -19.82 -12.85 -5.16
C THR A 19 -18.88 -13.83 -4.46
N GLU A 20 -17.77 -14.18 -5.09
CA GLU A 20 -16.83 -15.16 -4.57
C GLU A 20 -15.52 -14.46 -4.24
N GLU A 21 -15.19 -14.45 -2.94
CA GLU A 21 -13.87 -14.07 -2.48
C GLU A 21 -12.86 -15.07 -3.06
N PHE A 22 -11.75 -14.57 -3.60
CA PHE A 22 -10.71 -15.46 -4.11
C PHE A 22 -10.16 -16.30 -2.96
N VAL A 23 -9.74 -17.53 -3.26
CA VAL A 23 -9.06 -18.36 -2.27
C VAL A 23 -7.75 -17.67 -1.90
N HIS A 24 -7.73 -17.01 -0.76
CA HIS A 24 -6.54 -16.40 -0.20
C HIS A 24 -5.83 -17.40 0.70
N SER A 25 -4.52 -17.54 0.52
CA SER A 25 -3.70 -18.24 1.52
C SER A 25 -3.86 -17.52 2.87
N PRO A 26 -3.89 -18.25 3.99
CA PRO A 26 -3.91 -17.63 5.31
C PRO A 26 -2.74 -16.66 5.43
N VAL A 27 -3.03 -15.43 5.83
CA VAL A 27 -1.98 -14.48 6.22
C VAL A 27 -1.36 -15.03 7.50
N PRO A 28 -0.03 -15.20 7.58
CA PRO A 28 0.61 -15.62 8.81
C PRO A 28 0.26 -14.64 9.93
N GLU A 29 -0.31 -15.15 11.02
CA GLU A 29 -0.49 -14.38 12.23
C GLU A 29 0.88 -14.16 12.88
N VAL A 30 1.51 -13.04 12.56
CA VAL A 30 2.74 -12.61 13.24
C VAL A 30 2.31 -11.81 14.47
N PRO A 31 2.76 -12.20 15.68
CA PRO A 31 2.54 -11.38 16.86
C PRO A 31 2.99 -9.95 16.58
N PRO A 32 2.21 -8.93 16.95
CA PRO A 32 2.67 -7.56 16.81
C PRO A 32 4.03 -7.43 17.49
N ALA A 33 4.96 -6.72 16.85
CA ALA A 33 6.27 -6.49 17.43
C ALA A 33 6.08 -5.96 18.86
N SER A 34 6.54 -6.72 19.86
CA SER A 34 6.39 -6.38 21.28
C SER A 34 7.21 -5.15 21.67
N LYS A 35 8.07 -4.69 20.76
CA LYS A 35 8.94 -3.55 20.95
C LYS A 35 8.25 -2.28 20.45
N PRO A 36 8.39 -1.16 21.19
CA PRO A 36 7.99 0.14 20.67
C PRO A 36 8.63 0.39 19.31
N VAL A 37 7.85 0.93 18.38
CA VAL A 37 8.39 1.47 17.14
C VAL A 37 9.38 2.55 17.52
N GLN A 38 10.62 2.46 17.01
CA GLN A 38 11.62 3.48 17.29
C GLN A 38 11.17 4.82 16.68
N PRO A 39 11.28 5.93 17.43
CA PRO A 39 10.99 7.24 16.87
C PRO A 39 11.99 7.53 15.75
N ILE A 40 11.50 8.16 14.68
CA ILE A 40 12.37 8.65 13.62
C ILE A 40 13.18 9.82 14.19
N THR A 41 14.50 9.74 14.06
CA THR A 41 15.43 10.77 14.53
C THR A 41 15.58 11.89 13.49
N PHE A 42 15.99 13.08 13.92
CA PHE A 42 16.21 14.20 13.01
C PHE A 42 17.34 13.90 12.01
N GLU A 43 18.38 13.21 12.47
CA GLU A 43 19.53 12.78 11.69
C GLU A 43 19.11 11.82 10.56
N GLU A 44 18.23 10.86 10.84
CA GLU A 44 17.67 9.96 9.81
C GLU A 44 16.87 10.74 8.75
N VAL A 45 16.05 11.71 9.17
CA VAL A 45 15.27 12.55 8.24
C VAL A 45 16.20 13.36 7.34
N MET A 46 17.22 14.01 7.91
CA MET A 46 18.19 14.80 7.15
C MET A 46 18.97 13.93 6.16
N PHE A 47 19.46 12.77 6.62
CA PHE A 47 20.18 11.83 5.78
C PHE A 47 19.33 11.34 4.60
N ILE A 48 18.05 11.04 4.82
CA ILE A 48 17.14 10.65 3.74
C ILE A 48 16.91 11.82 2.78
N LEU A 49 16.65 13.02 3.29
CA LEU A 49 16.40 14.20 2.45
C LEU A 49 17.59 14.55 1.56
N GLU A 50 18.81 14.42 2.05
CA GLU A 50 20.02 14.62 1.24
C GLU A 50 20.16 13.57 0.13
N ARG A 51 19.69 12.34 0.36
CA ARG A 51 19.74 11.24 -0.62
C ARG A 51 18.58 11.27 -1.61
N MET A 52 17.48 11.95 -1.29
CA MET A 52 16.32 12.04 -2.17
C MET A 52 16.60 13.01 -3.33
N LYS A 53 16.43 12.52 -4.56
CA LYS A 53 16.43 13.40 -5.74
C LYS A 53 15.17 14.28 -5.75
N PRO A 54 15.27 15.57 -6.13
CA PRO A 54 14.11 16.44 -6.21
C PRO A 54 13.07 15.85 -7.18
N GLY A 55 11.83 15.70 -6.70
CA GLY A 55 10.70 15.22 -7.49
C GLY A 55 10.52 13.70 -7.59
N LYS A 56 11.22 12.88 -6.79
CA LYS A 56 10.94 11.43 -6.69
C LYS A 56 10.67 11.00 -5.25
N ALA A 57 9.68 10.12 -5.08
CA ALA A 57 9.49 9.37 -3.84
C ALA A 57 10.45 8.17 -3.84
N THR A 58 11.26 8.05 -2.78
CA THR A 58 12.10 6.87 -2.57
C THR A 58 11.23 5.72 -2.09
N GLY A 59 11.19 4.64 -2.87
CA GLY A 59 10.52 3.40 -2.49
C GLY A 59 11.40 2.55 -1.56
N PRO A 60 10.86 1.50 -0.91
CA PRO A 60 11.57 0.69 0.08
C PRO A 60 12.75 -0.17 -0.44
N GLY A 61 13.25 0.08 -1.66
CA GLY A 61 14.24 -0.76 -2.35
C GLY A 61 15.50 -0.04 -2.79
N ASP A 62 15.78 1.17 -2.29
CA ASP A 62 16.91 2.00 -2.75
C ASP A 62 18.24 1.61 -2.05
N MET A 63 18.57 0.32 -2.07
CA MET A 63 19.94 -0.12 -1.86
C MET A 63 20.70 0.10 -3.17
N THR A 64 21.48 1.18 -3.23
CA THR A 64 22.51 1.35 -4.23
C THR A 64 23.53 0.23 -4.06
N ALA A 65 23.57 -0.73 -4.98
CA ALA A 65 24.70 -1.64 -5.10
C ALA A 65 25.92 -0.78 -5.44
N GLU A 66 26.83 -0.62 -4.48
CA GLU A 66 28.17 -0.13 -4.75
C GLU A 66 28.90 -1.24 -5.53
N VAL A 67 29.53 -0.82 -6.63
CA VAL A 67 30.21 -1.65 -7.65
C VAL A 67 31.37 -2.44 -7.06
#